data_AF-A0A660PBC0-F1
#
_entry.id   AF-A0A660PBC0-F1
#
_cell.length_a   1.000
_cell.length_b   1.000
_cell.length_c   1.000
_cell.angle_alpha   90.00
_cell.angle_beta   90.00
_cell.angle_gamma   90.00
#
_symmetry.space_group_name_H-M   'P 1'
#
loop_
_entity.id
_entity.type
_entity.pdbx_description
1 polymer ?
#
loop_
_entity_poly.entity_id
_entity_poly.type
_entity_poly.pdbx_seq_one_letter_code
_entity_poly.pdbx_strand_id
1 'polypeptide(L)'
;MKKTITLLNLVLFTVILNAQTFTFEWANSTSGNSTVKGYGIGIDANQNIYSVSNYEDTIDADPSANTLNFISNGGSDIIIQKFDLNGNIIWAKSIGNSNDDEAFDLVVDSIGNCYVIGNFKDTVDFDPSTNTYNVDGEYYGIFILKLDKDGNFVWVNYAHSNSLKYGFDLALNNDNDKIYATGYFSYGIIFTDGLGDQSFSSNGSYDTFVWELDSSGNNLLTTHFGGSSQETGYGITCDNNGNIYLTGYYVGTGNFDPNGTYNLTSNGSWDAYINKLDASGNFLWAKSFGGSQIDKGEKVVCDNIGNVYLTGYYKDSVDFNPNAGINYYYSSSDNIFLEKLSPAGDYLWCYASETSTGKPKNITYKNNAVYIIGYATESVDFNPDTTIITTVLERGAFIAKYFNGGALDKVTIIGDTQYNSGYSMVLSDDGRKIISTGRFRGTCDFDPSDSDVFEMTSADNSYDAYIQEIYDCHILFNTVSEHACDSYTSPSGSYVWTTSGIYKDTIPSQHGCDSVITINLTIDDSPIVSLGNDTTICEGTNLAVDAGVFVSYLWNDSSTNQILSVNQTGEYFVEVTNINGCSNSDTIIVT
;
A
#
# COMPACT_ATOMS: atom_id res chain seq x y z
N MET A 1 -29.16 -53.38 30.77
CA MET A 1 -29.02 -51.95 30.44
C MET A 1 -27.99 -51.80 29.32
N LYS A 2 -28.43 -51.78 28.07
CA LYS A 2 -27.59 -51.35 26.94
C LYS A 2 -27.89 -49.87 26.73
N LYS A 3 -26.91 -48.99 26.95
CA LYS A 3 -27.02 -47.56 26.63
C LYS A 3 -26.64 -47.39 25.16
N THR A 4 -27.61 -46.96 24.37
CA THR A 4 -27.40 -46.51 22.99
C THR A 4 -26.78 -45.12 23.05
N ILE A 5 -25.56 -44.96 22.52
CA ILE A 5 -24.91 -43.66 22.34
C ILE A 5 -25.25 -43.24 20.90
N THR A 6 -26.04 -42.18 20.76
CA THR A 6 -26.32 -41.56 19.47
C THR A 6 -25.13 -40.66 19.11
N LEU A 7 -24.42 -41.03 18.04
CA LEU A 7 -23.30 -40.25 17.51
C LEU A 7 -23.87 -38.99 16.82
N LEU A 8 -23.57 -37.81 17.36
CA LEU A 8 -23.86 -36.54 16.70
C LEU A 8 -22.81 -36.32 15.61
N ASN A 9 -23.19 -36.50 14.34
CA ASN A 9 -22.33 -36.17 13.20
C ASN A 9 -22.17 -34.65 13.12
N LEU A 10 -21.07 -34.14 13.65
CA LEU A 10 -20.62 -32.78 13.40
C LEU A 10 -19.93 -32.79 12.02
N VAL A 11 -20.67 -32.40 10.98
CA VAL A 11 -20.09 -32.16 9.65
C VAL A 11 -19.30 -30.86 9.73
N LEU A 12 -17.99 -30.98 9.89
CA LEU A 12 -17.07 -29.85 9.81
C LEU A 12 -16.92 -29.49 8.31
N PHE A 13 -17.68 -28.50 7.83
CA PHE A 13 -17.38 -27.87 6.55
C PHE A 13 -16.11 -27.03 6.75
N THR A 14 -14.97 -27.59 6.36
CA THR A 14 -13.76 -26.78 6.08
C THR A 14 -14.04 -25.98 4.82
N VAL A 15 -14.42 -24.71 5.00
CA VAL A 15 -14.44 -23.72 3.92
C VAL A 15 -13.00 -23.27 3.73
N ILE A 16 -12.48 -23.50 2.53
CA ILE A 16 -11.24 -22.88 2.07
C ILE A 16 -11.62 -21.41 1.82
N LEU A 17 -11.33 -20.52 2.77
CA LEU A 17 -11.29 -19.10 2.50
C LEU A 17 -10.05 -18.89 1.61
N ASN A 18 -10.25 -18.75 0.30
CA ASN A 18 -9.17 -18.25 -0.54
C ASN A 18 -8.83 -16.85 -0.02
N ALA A 19 -7.56 -16.61 0.31
CA ALA A 19 -7.09 -15.26 0.59
C ALA A 19 -7.43 -14.41 -0.64
N GLN A 20 -8.20 -13.33 -0.47
CA GLN A 20 -8.48 -12.41 -1.59
C GLN A 20 -7.14 -11.82 -2.05
N THR A 21 -6.88 -11.83 -3.35
CA THR A 21 -5.72 -11.20 -4.01
C THR A 21 -5.94 -9.69 -4.11
N PHE A 22 -4.88 -8.91 -4.35
CA PHE A 22 -5.06 -7.49 -4.63
C PHE A 22 -5.86 -7.38 -5.94
N THR A 23 -6.61 -6.31 -6.15
CA THR A 23 -7.36 -6.14 -7.40
C THR A 23 -6.71 -5.06 -8.25
N PHE A 24 -6.62 -5.31 -9.55
CA PHE A 24 -6.13 -4.34 -10.51
C PHE A 24 -7.14 -3.20 -10.70
N GLU A 25 -6.65 -1.95 -10.84
CA GLU A 25 -7.48 -0.81 -11.23
C GLU A 25 -7.03 -0.26 -12.60
N TRP A 26 -5.78 0.16 -12.69
CA TRP A 26 -5.17 0.62 -13.93
C TRP A 26 -3.64 0.59 -13.84
N ALA A 27 -2.97 0.55 -14.98
CA ALA A 27 -1.53 0.76 -15.10
C ALA A 27 -1.22 1.52 -16.38
N ASN A 28 -0.19 2.35 -16.32
CA ASN A 28 0.28 3.22 -17.40
C ASN A 28 1.81 3.14 -17.48
N SER A 29 2.35 3.32 -18.68
CA SER A 29 3.80 3.39 -18.91
C SER A 29 4.24 4.78 -19.35
N THR A 30 5.44 5.17 -18.93
CA THR A 30 6.22 6.24 -19.58
C THR A 30 7.36 5.57 -20.31
N SER A 31 7.33 5.69 -21.64
CA SER A 31 8.12 4.84 -22.54
C SER A 31 8.76 5.63 -23.66
N GLY A 32 9.84 5.10 -24.22
CA GLY A 32 10.60 5.80 -25.26
C GLY A 32 11.43 4.90 -26.15
N ASN A 33 12.34 5.51 -26.90
CA ASN A 33 13.34 4.79 -27.70
C ASN A 33 14.56 4.37 -26.87
N SER A 34 14.45 4.39 -25.54
CA SER A 34 15.52 4.05 -24.62
C SER A 34 14.98 3.81 -23.20
N THR A 35 15.91 3.62 -22.26
CA THR A 35 15.63 3.31 -20.87
C THR A 35 14.93 4.46 -20.12
N VAL A 36 13.80 4.15 -19.50
CA VAL A 36 13.09 4.94 -18.50
C VAL A 36 12.96 4.12 -17.21
N LYS A 37 13.23 4.73 -16.06
CA LYS A 37 13.12 4.07 -14.74
C LYS A 37 12.39 4.99 -13.76
N GLY A 38 11.24 4.55 -13.24
CA GLY A 38 10.55 5.25 -12.14
C GLY A 38 11.29 5.04 -10.82
N TYR A 39 11.38 6.05 -9.96
CA TYR A 39 12.12 5.95 -8.69
C TYR A 39 11.28 6.40 -7.49
N GLY A 40 10.73 7.60 -7.52
CA GLY A 40 9.92 8.17 -6.44
C GLY A 40 8.46 8.33 -6.85
N ILE A 41 7.55 8.18 -5.90
CA ILE A 41 6.12 8.43 -6.11
C ILE A 41 5.51 9.03 -4.85
N GLY A 42 4.59 9.99 -5.03
CA GLY A 42 3.89 10.70 -3.97
C GLY A 42 2.42 10.92 -4.33
N ILE A 43 1.60 11.23 -3.34
CA ILE A 43 0.18 11.55 -3.52
C ILE A 43 -0.19 12.79 -2.69
N ASP A 44 -0.94 13.72 -3.29
CA ASP A 44 -1.46 14.89 -2.57
C ASP A 44 -2.82 14.61 -1.90
N ALA A 45 -3.31 15.54 -1.08
CA ALA A 45 -4.60 15.41 -0.39
C ALA A 45 -5.83 15.42 -1.33
N ASN A 46 -5.64 15.80 -2.60
CA ASN A 46 -6.67 15.68 -3.64
C ASN A 46 -6.54 14.36 -4.41
N GLN A 47 -5.67 13.45 -3.95
CA GLN A 47 -5.40 12.15 -4.54
C GLN A 47 -4.75 12.23 -5.94
N ASN A 48 -4.11 13.35 -6.29
CA ASN A 48 -3.27 13.40 -7.48
C ASN A 48 -1.93 12.70 -7.21
N ILE A 49 -1.47 11.95 -8.20
CA ILE A 49 -0.26 11.14 -8.12
C ILE A 49 0.89 11.93 -8.74
N TYR A 50 2.05 11.92 -8.09
CA TYR A 50 3.27 12.53 -8.58
C TYR A 50 4.33 11.45 -8.69
N SER A 51 5.04 11.39 -9.80
CA SER A 51 6.15 10.47 -9.98
C SER A 51 7.39 11.20 -10.45
N VAL A 52 8.54 10.60 -10.15
CA VAL A 52 9.81 10.98 -10.76
C VAL A 52 10.47 9.76 -11.37
N SER A 53 10.94 9.92 -12.60
CA SER A 53 11.67 8.91 -13.36
C SER A 53 12.93 9.50 -13.98
N ASN A 54 13.91 8.65 -14.27
CA ASN A 54 15.09 9.02 -15.05
C ASN A 54 14.96 8.39 -16.45
N TYR A 55 15.29 9.15 -17.50
CA TYR A 55 15.10 8.74 -18.87
C TYR A 55 16.27 9.14 -19.77
N GLU A 56 16.54 8.33 -20.79
CA GLU A 56 17.50 8.63 -21.85
C GLU A 56 16.75 8.92 -23.18
N ASP A 57 17.41 9.51 -24.17
CA ASP A 57 16.86 9.77 -25.51
C ASP A 57 15.45 10.40 -25.50
N THR A 58 14.53 9.90 -26.32
CA THR A 58 13.16 10.44 -26.47
C THR A 58 12.15 9.55 -25.78
N ILE A 59 11.29 10.16 -24.96
CA ILE A 59 10.15 9.51 -24.30
C ILE A 59 8.84 10.19 -24.68
N ASP A 60 7.75 9.44 -24.58
CA ASP A 60 6.38 9.97 -24.48
C ASP A 60 5.93 9.91 -23.01
N ALA A 61 5.66 11.08 -22.43
CA ALA A 61 5.22 11.22 -21.05
C ALA A 61 3.69 11.18 -20.88
N ASP A 62 2.93 11.12 -21.97
CA ASP A 62 1.48 10.95 -21.94
C ASP A 62 1.15 9.47 -22.22
N PRO A 63 0.56 8.73 -21.27
CA PRO A 63 0.23 7.32 -21.46
C PRO A 63 -0.99 7.10 -22.37
N SER A 64 -1.68 8.16 -22.81
CA SER A 64 -2.84 8.09 -23.69
C SER A 64 -2.44 8.00 -25.18
N ALA A 65 -3.41 8.12 -26.08
CA ALA A 65 -3.14 8.20 -27.53
C ALA A 65 -2.59 9.57 -27.99
N ASN A 66 -2.58 10.56 -27.09
CA ASN A 66 -1.92 11.84 -27.36
C ASN A 66 -0.41 11.68 -27.14
N THR A 67 0.37 12.62 -27.63
CA THR A 67 1.84 12.58 -27.51
C THR A 67 2.33 13.80 -26.75
N LEU A 68 3.15 13.57 -25.72
CA LEU A 68 3.85 14.57 -24.94
C LEU A 68 5.34 14.20 -24.87
N ASN A 69 6.07 14.54 -25.93
CA ASN A 69 7.46 14.14 -26.08
C ASN A 69 8.43 14.98 -25.26
N PHE A 70 9.39 14.30 -24.63
CA PHE A 70 10.60 14.89 -24.07
C PHE A 70 11.83 14.22 -24.68
N ILE A 71 12.92 14.97 -24.78
CA ILE A 71 14.20 14.51 -25.31
C ILE A 71 15.25 14.82 -24.26
N SER A 72 16.07 13.83 -23.87
CA SER A 72 17.17 14.04 -22.96
C SER A 72 18.28 14.79 -23.68
N ASN A 73 18.97 15.70 -22.99
CA ASN A 73 19.97 16.57 -23.58
C ASN A 73 21.38 15.95 -23.62
N GLY A 74 21.51 14.64 -23.45
CA GLY A 74 22.76 13.92 -23.52
C GLY A 74 22.70 12.59 -22.80
N GLY A 75 23.01 12.59 -21.50
CA GLY A 75 22.90 11.43 -20.63
C GLY A 75 21.45 11.15 -20.22
N SER A 76 21.31 10.51 -19.06
CA SER A 76 20.02 10.36 -18.39
C SER A 76 19.56 11.71 -17.84
N ASP A 77 18.30 12.09 -18.09
CA ASP A 77 17.65 13.28 -17.53
C ASP A 77 16.47 12.88 -16.63
N ILE A 78 15.92 13.85 -15.90
CA ILE A 78 14.82 13.65 -14.96
C ILE A 78 13.51 14.05 -15.61
N ILE A 79 12.47 13.22 -15.46
CA ILE A 79 11.08 13.57 -15.75
C ILE A 79 10.25 13.51 -14.47
N ILE A 80 9.54 14.59 -14.17
CA ILE A 80 8.58 14.71 -13.06
C ILE A 80 7.20 14.80 -13.68
N GLN A 81 6.29 13.92 -13.28
CA GLN A 81 4.94 13.85 -13.82
C GLN A 81 3.91 13.96 -12.71
N LYS A 82 2.79 14.60 -13.01
CA LYS A 82 1.59 14.61 -12.17
C LYS A 82 0.43 14.00 -12.93
N PHE A 83 -0.30 13.11 -12.28
CA PHE A 83 -1.49 12.43 -12.80
C PHE A 83 -2.69 12.69 -11.90
N ASP A 84 -3.89 12.61 -12.46
CA ASP A 84 -5.10 12.49 -11.67
C ASP A 84 -5.21 11.08 -11.07
N LEU A 85 -6.20 10.86 -10.19
CA LEU A 85 -6.43 9.57 -9.54
C LEU A 85 -6.80 8.43 -10.52
N ASN A 86 -7.16 8.74 -11.76
CA ASN A 86 -7.48 7.75 -12.78
C ASN A 86 -6.27 7.45 -13.69
N GLY A 87 -5.09 7.98 -13.35
CA GLY A 87 -3.87 7.79 -14.13
C GLY A 87 -3.74 8.67 -15.37
N ASN A 88 -4.61 9.68 -15.56
CA ASN A 88 -4.46 10.62 -16.67
C ASN A 88 -3.40 11.67 -16.34
N ILE A 89 -2.50 11.95 -17.28
CA ILE A 89 -1.47 12.98 -17.10
C ILE A 89 -2.11 14.38 -16.97
N ILE A 90 -1.68 15.14 -15.96
CA ILE A 90 -2.04 16.56 -15.74
C ILE A 90 -0.92 17.46 -16.28
N TRP A 91 0.32 17.18 -15.90
CA TRP A 91 1.50 17.85 -16.43
C TRP A 91 2.74 16.96 -16.32
N ALA A 92 3.74 17.24 -17.15
CA ALA A 92 5.07 16.66 -17.07
C ALA A 92 6.14 17.76 -17.22
N LYS A 93 7.26 17.62 -16.52
CA LYS A 93 8.39 18.56 -16.51
C LYS A 93 9.69 17.78 -16.60
N SER A 94 10.59 18.21 -17.47
CA SER A 94 11.94 17.61 -17.60
C SER A 94 13.00 18.57 -17.07
N ILE A 95 14.02 18.01 -16.43
CA ILE A 95 15.19 18.71 -15.90
C ILE A 95 16.43 17.89 -16.21
N GLY A 96 17.45 18.54 -16.75
CA GLY A 96 18.74 17.92 -17.03
C GLY A 96 19.60 18.73 -17.99
N ASN A 97 20.79 18.23 -18.26
CA ASN A 97 21.76 18.80 -19.19
C ASN A 97 22.38 17.72 -20.10
N SER A 98 23.64 17.93 -20.54
CA SER A 98 24.33 16.97 -21.40
C SER A 98 24.95 15.76 -20.70
N ASN A 99 24.94 15.74 -19.37
CA ASN A 99 25.47 14.65 -18.55
C ASN A 99 24.31 13.84 -17.94
N ASP A 100 24.65 12.93 -17.02
CA ASP A 100 23.65 12.20 -16.24
C ASP A 100 23.16 13.05 -15.07
N ASP A 101 21.87 13.33 -15.07
CA ASP A 101 21.10 13.97 -14.02
C ASP A 101 19.99 12.98 -13.59
N GLU A 102 20.00 12.61 -12.31
CA GLU A 102 19.22 11.48 -11.81
C GLU A 102 18.46 11.87 -10.55
N ALA A 103 17.16 11.59 -10.50
CA ALA A 103 16.36 11.65 -9.28
C ALA A 103 16.24 10.25 -8.65
N PHE A 104 16.08 10.22 -7.32
CA PHE A 104 16.01 8.97 -6.55
C PHE A 104 14.76 8.87 -5.68
N ASP A 105 14.16 9.99 -5.29
CA ASP A 105 12.94 9.99 -4.51
C ASP A 105 12.12 11.28 -4.67
N LEU A 106 10.82 11.19 -4.37
CA LEU A 106 9.87 12.29 -4.44
C LEU A 106 8.86 12.19 -3.29
N VAL A 107 8.67 13.30 -2.58
CA VAL A 107 7.61 13.46 -1.56
C VAL A 107 6.70 14.63 -1.91
N VAL A 108 5.46 14.60 -1.45
CA VAL A 108 4.43 15.60 -1.77
C VAL A 108 3.80 16.10 -0.49
N ASP A 109 3.69 17.42 -0.33
CA ASP A 109 2.95 18.00 0.78
C ASP A 109 1.43 17.99 0.55
N SER A 110 0.67 18.21 1.62
CA SER A 110 -0.80 18.21 1.58
C SER A 110 -1.44 19.23 0.63
N ILE A 111 -0.69 20.26 0.19
CA ILE A 111 -1.19 21.29 -0.75
C ILE A 111 -0.83 20.93 -2.20
N GLY A 112 0.02 19.93 -2.40
CA GLY A 112 0.42 19.40 -3.69
C GLY A 112 1.73 19.97 -4.22
N ASN A 113 2.57 20.58 -3.38
CA ASN A 113 3.96 20.84 -3.82
C ASN A 113 4.76 19.54 -3.74
N CYS A 114 5.53 19.23 -4.77
CA CYS A 114 6.43 18.09 -4.76
C CYS A 114 7.88 18.52 -4.48
N TYR A 115 8.59 17.66 -3.76
CA TYR A 115 10.00 17.81 -3.42
C TYR A 115 10.74 16.62 -4.01
N VAL A 116 11.79 16.88 -4.79
CA VAL A 116 12.55 15.87 -5.51
C VAL A 116 14.00 15.92 -5.08
N ILE A 117 14.56 14.77 -4.72
CA ILE A 117 15.99 14.63 -4.45
C ILE A 117 16.67 13.89 -5.58
N GLY A 118 17.86 14.35 -5.92
CA GLY A 118 18.66 13.72 -6.94
C GLY A 118 20.09 14.20 -6.96
N ASN A 119 20.81 13.73 -7.96
CA ASN A 119 22.17 14.12 -8.25
C ASN A 119 22.22 14.69 -9.66
N PHE A 120 23.12 15.63 -9.85
CA PHE A 120 23.29 16.31 -11.13
C PHE A 120 24.76 16.58 -11.37
N LYS A 121 25.16 16.76 -12.62
CA LYS A 121 26.56 17.00 -12.99
C LYS A 121 26.71 18.30 -13.77
N ASP A 122 27.79 19.03 -13.47
CA ASP A 122 28.05 20.35 -14.03
C ASP A 122 26.87 21.32 -13.76
N THR A 123 26.55 22.21 -14.71
CA THR A 123 25.50 23.23 -14.54
C THR A 123 24.16 22.74 -15.10
N VAL A 124 23.12 22.73 -14.28
CA VAL A 124 21.74 22.37 -14.66
C VAL A 124 20.79 23.54 -14.41
N ASP A 125 19.84 23.72 -15.32
CA ASP A 125 18.70 24.61 -15.14
C ASP A 125 17.56 23.87 -14.44
N PHE A 126 17.24 24.30 -13.22
CA PHE A 126 16.20 23.69 -12.39
C PHE A 126 14.82 24.35 -12.52
N ASP A 127 14.68 25.41 -13.32
CA ASP A 127 13.37 25.99 -13.65
C ASP A 127 12.83 25.34 -14.94
N PRO A 128 11.79 24.48 -14.88
CA PRO A 128 11.29 23.78 -16.06
C PRO A 128 10.40 24.66 -16.96
N SER A 129 10.40 25.98 -16.75
CA SER A 129 9.71 26.97 -17.58
C SER A 129 10.63 27.56 -18.66
N THR A 130 10.29 28.72 -19.20
CA THR A 130 11.17 29.47 -20.11
C THR A 130 12.17 30.37 -19.39
N ASN A 131 12.00 30.53 -18.07
CA ASN A 131 12.99 31.21 -17.23
C ASN A 131 14.14 30.24 -16.93
N THR A 132 15.24 30.77 -16.40
CA THR A 132 16.42 29.97 -16.07
C THR A 132 16.79 30.14 -14.61
N TYR A 133 17.03 29.03 -13.91
CA TYR A 133 17.66 28.98 -12.61
C TYR A 133 18.80 27.96 -12.63
N ASN A 134 19.99 28.43 -13.00
CA ASN A 134 21.17 27.57 -13.12
C ASN A 134 21.83 27.31 -11.77
N VAL A 135 22.12 26.04 -11.49
CA VAL A 135 22.92 25.59 -10.36
C VAL A 135 24.11 24.81 -10.89
N ASP A 136 25.30 25.05 -10.32
CA ASP A 136 26.52 24.34 -10.69
C ASP A 136 26.91 23.34 -9.58
N GLY A 137 26.96 22.06 -9.94
CA GLY A 137 27.38 20.99 -9.04
C GLY A 137 28.90 20.82 -8.95
N GLU A 138 29.66 21.58 -9.75
CA GLU A 138 31.11 21.50 -10.01
C GLU A 138 31.55 20.18 -10.67
N TYR A 139 31.18 19.05 -10.09
CA TYR A 139 31.47 17.70 -10.59
C TYR A 139 30.27 16.75 -10.43
N TYR A 140 29.76 16.63 -9.22
CA TYR A 140 28.48 15.98 -8.91
C TYR A 140 27.84 16.81 -7.80
N GLY A 141 26.66 17.36 -7.98
CA GLY A 141 25.89 18.00 -6.92
C GLY A 141 24.75 17.09 -6.44
N ILE A 142 24.30 17.30 -5.20
CA ILE A 142 22.99 16.81 -4.73
C ILE A 142 22.03 17.98 -4.85
N PHE A 143 20.81 17.77 -5.35
CA PHE A 143 19.77 18.80 -5.33
C PHE A 143 18.56 18.32 -4.53
N ILE A 144 17.85 19.28 -3.95
CA ILE A 144 16.46 19.17 -3.50
C ILE A 144 15.69 20.27 -4.23
N LEU A 145 14.76 19.86 -5.09
CA LEU A 145 13.94 20.76 -5.89
C LEU A 145 12.51 20.78 -5.35
N LYS A 146 11.92 21.97 -5.22
CA LYS A 146 10.49 22.15 -4.96
C LYS A 146 9.77 22.70 -6.19
N LEU A 147 8.73 21.99 -6.63
CA LEU A 147 7.75 22.48 -7.59
C LEU A 147 6.37 22.63 -6.93
N ASP A 148 5.59 23.61 -7.37
CA ASP A 148 4.22 23.78 -6.91
C ASP A 148 3.25 22.75 -7.52
N LYS A 149 1.98 22.77 -7.09
CA LYS A 149 0.93 21.86 -7.57
C LYS A 149 0.67 21.90 -9.08
N ASP A 150 1.08 22.98 -9.75
CA ASP A 150 0.91 23.22 -11.18
C ASP A 150 2.23 22.95 -11.95
N GLY A 151 3.27 22.48 -11.25
CA GLY A 151 4.58 22.14 -11.80
C GLY A 151 5.47 23.36 -12.06
N ASN A 152 5.19 24.51 -11.42
CA ASN A 152 6.05 25.68 -11.53
C ASN A 152 7.20 25.60 -10.52
N PHE A 153 8.37 26.11 -10.91
CA PHE A 153 9.52 26.23 -10.03
C PHE A 153 9.23 27.10 -8.80
N VAL A 154 9.61 26.62 -7.62
CA VAL A 154 9.55 27.40 -6.36
C VAL A 154 10.95 27.71 -5.86
N TRP A 155 11.76 26.68 -5.63
CA TRP A 155 13.17 26.80 -5.24
C TRP A 155 13.92 25.50 -5.52
N VAL A 156 15.24 25.60 -5.66
CA VAL A 156 16.16 24.45 -5.56
C VAL A 156 17.22 24.80 -4.52
N ASN A 157 17.51 23.84 -3.65
CA ASN A 157 18.66 23.89 -2.76
C ASN A 157 19.61 22.74 -3.10
N TYR A 158 20.92 22.90 -2.93
CA TYR A 158 21.91 21.94 -3.38
C TYR A 158 23.11 21.83 -2.45
N ALA A 159 23.76 20.68 -2.52
CA ALA A 159 25.03 20.43 -1.86
C ALA A 159 26.10 20.08 -2.91
N HIS A 160 27.25 20.74 -2.86
CA HIS A 160 28.31 20.64 -3.86
C HIS A 160 29.69 20.44 -3.21
N SER A 161 30.66 20.02 -4.02
CA SER A 161 32.08 19.81 -3.70
C SER A 161 32.78 19.17 -4.91
N ASN A 162 34.11 19.15 -4.89
CA ASN A 162 34.93 18.49 -5.92
C ASN A 162 35.07 16.97 -5.74
N SER A 163 34.11 16.33 -5.09
CA SER A 163 34.14 14.90 -4.76
C SER A 163 32.78 14.22 -4.96
N LEU A 164 32.80 12.89 -5.01
CA LEU A 164 31.60 12.07 -5.19
C LEU A 164 30.66 12.23 -3.99
N LYS A 165 29.37 12.36 -4.29
CA LYS A 165 28.27 12.45 -3.32
C LYS A 165 26.96 12.12 -3.99
N TYR A 166 26.04 11.55 -3.21
CA TYR A 166 24.74 11.10 -3.69
C TYR A 166 23.68 11.38 -2.64
N GLY A 167 22.55 11.99 -3.02
CA GLY A 167 21.30 12.00 -2.25
C GLY A 167 20.37 10.87 -2.71
N PHE A 168 19.68 10.23 -1.76
CA PHE A 168 18.89 9.03 -2.06
C PHE A 168 17.44 9.03 -1.56
N ASP A 169 17.13 9.77 -0.49
CA ASP A 169 15.80 9.68 0.13
C ASP A 169 15.34 11.02 0.70
N LEU A 170 14.03 11.23 0.69
CA LEU A 170 13.35 12.36 1.28
C LEU A 170 12.27 11.91 2.27
N ALA A 171 12.07 12.71 3.31
CA ALA A 171 10.89 12.60 4.15
C ALA A 171 10.35 13.98 4.50
N LEU A 172 9.03 14.06 4.68
CA LEU A 172 8.36 15.21 5.29
C LEU A 172 7.97 14.86 6.72
N ASN A 173 7.95 15.84 7.62
CA ASN A 173 7.22 15.68 8.86
C ASN A 173 5.70 15.78 8.63
N ASN A 174 4.92 15.43 9.65
CA ASN A 174 3.46 15.45 9.56
C ASN A 174 2.86 16.82 9.22
N ASP A 175 3.51 17.91 9.63
CA ASP A 175 3.05 19.28 9.35
C ASP A 175 3.48 19.76 7.95
N ASN A 176 4.27 18.98 7.22
CA ASN A 176 4.87 19.31 5.92
C ASN A 176 5.66 20.63 5.89
N ASP A 177 6.20 21.06 7.03
CA ASP A 177 6.99 22.28 7.16
C ASP A 177 8.50 22.02 7.20
N LYS A 178 8.91 20.75 7.35
CA LYS A 178 10.29 20.29 7.36
C LYS A 178 10.51 19.18 6.34
N ILE A 179 11.62 19.27 5.63
CA ILE A 179 12.10 18.27 4.67
C ILE A 179 13.39 17.67 5.20
N TYR A 180 13.48 16.35 5.24
CA TYR A 180 14.67 15.61 5.66
C TYR A 180 15.24 14.85 4.46
N ALA A 181 16.55 14.90 4.30
CA ALA A 181 17.28 14.21 3.25
C ALA A 181 18.49 13.46 3.83
N THR A 182 18.84 12.35 3.17
CA THR A 182 20.05 11.59 3.47
C THR A 182 20.77 11.16 2.21
N GLY A 183 22.03 10.77 2.38
CA GLY A 183 22.86 10.22 1.34
C GLY A 183 24.26 9.93 1.87
N TYR A 184 25.25 10.04 0.99
CA TYR A 184 26.66 10.00 1.38
C TYR A 184 27.51 10.98 0.60
N PHE A 185 28.71 11.23 1.12
CA PHE A 185 29.73 12.01 0.44
C PHE A 185 31.12 11.45 0.71
N SER A 186 32.03 11.67 -0.25
CA SER A 186 33.46 11.39 -0.13
C SER A 186 34.24 12.67 0.09
N TYR A 187 35.36 12.62 0.82
CA TYR A 187 36.28 13.74 1.08
C TYR A 187 35.66 14.98 1.76
N GLY A 188 34.74 15.69 1.12
CA GLY A 188 33.98 16.79 1.71
C GLY A 188 32.67 17.09 0.98
N ILE A 189 31.81 17.84 1.65
CA ILE A 189 30.50 18.29 1.16
C ILE A 189 30.26 19.71 1.69
N ILE A 190 29.60 20.54 0.88
CA ILE A 190 29.21 21.90 1.23
C ILE A 190 27.70 22.01 1.00
N PHE A 191 26.97 22.34 2.06
CA PHE A 191 25.56 22.69 2.00
C PHE A 191 25.45 24.22 1.96
N THR A 192 24.72 24.74 0.98
CA THR A 192 24.49 26.18 0.84
C THR A 192 23.00 26.49 1.00
N ASP A 193 22.65 27.73 1.30
CA ASP A 193 21.27 28.27 1.29
C ASP A 193 21.25 29.78 1.06
N GLY A 194 22.39 30.37 0.67
CA GLY A 194 22.55 31.81 0.51
C GLY A 194 22.61 32.61 1.84
N LEU A 195 22.47 31.97 3.00
CA LEU A 195 22.64 32.59 4.33
C LEU A 195 23.99 32.25 4.96
N GLY A 196 24.63 31.16 4.52
CA GLY A 196 26.01 30.82 4.81
C GLY A 196 26.29 29.34 4.58
N ASP A 197 27.47 29.02 4.07
CA ASP A 197 27.83 27.64 3.73
C ASP A 197 28.22 26.83 4.98
N GLN A 198 27.73 25.60 5.06
CA GLN A 198 28.16 24.60 6.04
C GLN A 198 28.93 23.49 5.34
N SER A 199 30.19 23.29 5.74
CA SER A 199 31.08 22.33 5.09
C SER A 199 31.51 21.23 6.06
N PHE A 200 31.52 19.98 5.59
CA PHE A 200 32.02 18.83 6.33
C PHE A 200 33.11 18.10 5.54
N SER A 201 33.92 17.31 6.24
CA SER A 201 34.91 16.42 5.65
C SER A 201 34.66 15.00 6.10
N SER A 202 34.79 14.04 5.20
CA SER A 202 34.60 12.62 5.53
C SER A 202 35.76 12.14 6.40
N ASN A 203 35.44 11.32 7.39
CA ASN A 203 36.42 10.69 8.28
C ASN A 203 37.04 9.42 7.67
N GLY A 204 36.53 8.99 6.51
CA GLY A 204 36.90 7.75 5.85
C GLY A 204 36.78 7.82 4.33
N SER A 205 36.25 6.76 3.74
CA SER A 205 35.96 6.70 2.30
C SER A 205 34.66 7.44 1.99
N TYR A 206 33.59 7.14 2.73
CA TYR A 206 32.30 7.82 2.64
C TYR A 206 31.70 8.01 4.03
N ASP A 207 31.13 9.18 4.29
CA ASP A 207 30.35 9.47 5.49
C ASP A 207 28.89 9.72 5.08
N THR A 208 27.96 9.40 5.98
CA THR A 208 26.53 9.70 5.83
C THR A 208 26.24 11.10 6.32
N PHE A 209 25.25 11.77 5.72
CA PHE A 209 24.76 13.07 6.17
C PHE A 209 23.26 13.04 6.49
N VAL A 210 22.85 13.98 7.35
CA VAL A 210 21.46 14.37 7.58
C VAL A 210 21.33 15.82 7.13
N TRP A 211 20.33 16.09 6.31
CA TRP A 211 20.05 17.44 5.81
C TRP A 211 18.58 17.77 6.01
N GLU A 212 18.30 18.73 6.90
CA GLU A 212 16.97 19.25 7.20
C GLU A 212 16.80 20.65 6.61
N LEU A 213 15.71 20.85 5.87
CA LEU A 213 15.29 22.13 5.31
C LEU A 213 13.93 22.55 5.86
N ASP A 214 13.67 23.85 5.90
CA ASP A 214 12.30 24.36 6.03
C ASP A 214 11.54 24.31 4.68
N SER A 215 10.23 24.52 4.72
CA SER A 215 9.38 24.57 3.51
C SER A 215 9.77 25.63 2.45
N SER A 216 10.61 26.60 2.82
CA SER A 216 11.15 27.64 1.93
C SER A 216 12.54 27.29 1.38
N GLY A 217 13.09 26.12 1.75
CA GLY A 217 14.36 25.62 1.28
C GLY A 217 15.57 26.13 2.07
N ASN A 218 15.40 26.78 3.22
CA ASN A 218 16.53 27.21 4.05
C ASN A 218 17.06 26.06 4.91
N ASN A 219 18.37 26.01 5.17
CA ASN A 219 18.96 24.96 6.01
C ASN A 219 18.54 25.15 7.48
N LEU A 220 17.95 24.12 8.07
CA LEU A 220 17.62 24.07 9.51
C LEU A 220 18.71 23.32 10.29
N LEU A 221 19.08 22.14 9.79
CA LEU A 221 20.09 21.27 10.39
C LEU A 221 20.88 20.57 9.28
N THR A 222 22.21 20.65 9.34
CA THR A 222 23.07 19.74 8.57
C THR A 222 24.04 19.09 9.54
N THR A 223 24.15 17.77 9.46
CA THR A 223 25.10 17.02 10.27
C THR A 223 25.57 15.79 9.51
N HIS A 224 26.64 15.16 9.98
CA HIS A 224 27.21 13.98 9.36
C HIS A 224 27.74 13.02 10.43
N PHE A 225 27.87 11.76 10.06
CA PHE A 225 28.52 10.75 10.87
C PHE A 225 29.17 9.70 9.98
N GLY A 226 30.28 9.16 10.46
CA GLY A 226 31.13 8.26 9.71
C GLY A 226 32.40 7.93 10.50
N GLY A 227 33.01 6.80 10.15
CA GLY A 227 34.27 6.32 10.72
C GLY A 227 35.39 6.34 9.70
N SER A 228 36.38 5.48 9.90
CA SER A 228 37.55 5.41 9.01
C SER A 228 37.28 4.70 7.68
N SER A 229 36.03 4.30 7.41
CA SER A 229 35.67 3.46 6.28
C SER A 229 34.44 4.03 5.55
N GLN A 230 33.49 3.21 5.14
CA GLN A 230 32.32 3.65 4.40
C GLN A 230 31.07 3.51 5.26
N GLU A 231 30.34 4.60 5.42
CA GLU A 231 28.99 4.68 5.96
C GLU A 231 28.10 5.38 4.93
N THR A 232 27.04 4.71 4.48
CA THR A 232 26.12 5.24 3.47
C THR A 232 24.69 5.25 3.98
N GLY A 233 24.01 6.39 3.95
CA GLY A 233 22.59 6.51 4.25
C GLY A 233 21.73 6.31 2.99
N TYR A 234 20.72 5.44 3.08
CA TYR A 234 19.79 5.11 1.99
C TYR A 234 18.34 5.46 2.30
N GLY A 235 17.95 5.40 3.57
CA GLY A 235 16.60 5.71 4.01
C GLY A 235 16.59 6.70 5.16
N ILE A 236 15.64 7.64 5.17
CA ILE A 236 15.42 8.62 6.24
C ILE A 236 13.92 8.80 6.52
N THR A 237 13.57 8.98 7.78
CA THR A 237 12.21 9.37 8.19
C THR A 237 12.25 10.15 9.50
N CYS A 238 11.11 10.70 9.93
CA CYS A 238 11.00 11.33 11.25
C CYS A 238 9.71 10.93 11.95
N ASP A 239 9.74 10.87 13.28
CA ASP A 239 8.53 10.65 14.08
C ASP A 239 7.79 11.97 14.41
N ASN A 240 6.63 11.84 15.05
CA ASN A 240 5.77 12.96 15.44
C ASN A 240 6.45 13.96 16.42
N ASN A 241 7.56 13.58 17.06
CA ASN A 241 8.34 14.47 17.92
C ASN A 241 9.52 15.13 17.18
N GLY A 242 9.67 14.85 15.88
CA GLY A 242 10.78 15.30 15.05
C GLY A 242 12.07 14.51 15.25
N ASN A 243 12.05 13.36 15.95
CA ASN A 243 13.26 12.53 16.00
C ASN A 243 13.51 11.94 14.61
N ILE A 244 14.77 11.92 14.20
CA ILE A 244 15.20 11.54 12.86
C ILE A 244 15.71 10.10 12.92
N TYR A 245 15.29 9.26 11.98
CA TYR A 245 15.75 7.88 11.84
C TYR A 245 16.37 7.69 10.47
N LEU A 246 17.56 7.09 10.44
CA LEU A 246 18.30 6.83 9.22
C LEU A 246 18.69 5.37 9.15
N THR A 247 18.64 4.79 7.95
CA THR A 247 19.16 3.45 7.69
C THR A 247 20.06 3.45 6.46
N GLY A 248 20.95 2.47 6.42
CA GLY A 248 21.79 2.22 5.26
C GLY A 248 22.72 1.05 5.51
N TYR A 249 23.97 1.16 5.05
CA TYR A 249 25.01 0.17 5.32
C TYR A 249 26.35 0.81 5.66
N TYR A 250 27.21 0.03 6.30
CA TYR A 250 28.57 0.43 6.62
C TYR A 250 29.57 -0.73 6.63
N VAL A 251 30.87 -0.43 6.61
CA VAL A 251 31.96 -1.40 6.72
C VAL A 251 33.00 -0.96 7.73
N GLY A 252 33.63 -1.92 8.42
CA GLY A 252 34.68 -1.63 9.39
C GLY A 252 34.09 -1.02 10.67
N THR A 253 34.71 0.03 11.20
CA THR A 253 34.23 0.72 12.40
C THR A 253 33.72 2.11 12.05
N GLY A 254 32.41 2.30 12.16
CA GLY A 254 31.73 3.58 11.93
C GLY A 254 31.42 4.28 13.26
N ASN A 255 31.55 5.61 13.30
CA ASN A 255 31.05 6.43 14.41
C ASN A 255 29.67 6.99 14.04
N PHE A 256 28.66 6.68 14.84
CA PHE A 256 27.25 7.03 14.59
C PHE A 256 26.73 8.17 15.48
N ASP A 257 27.60 8.78 16.29
CA ASP A 257 27.29 9.98 17.07
C ASP A 257 27.93 11.21 16.42
N PRO A 258 27.15 12.12 15.81
CA PRO A 258 27.69 13.31 15.15
C PRO A 258 28.42 14.28 16.08
N ASN A 259 28.09 14.26 17.37
CA ASN A 259 28.60 15.22 18.37
C ASN A 259 29.53 14.55 19.39
N GLY A 260 29.84 13.27 19.21
CA GLY A 260 30.56 12.48 20.19
C GLY A 260 31.17 11.21 19.59
N THR A 261 31.06 10.11 20.31
CA THR A 261 31.61 8.82 19.87
C THR A 261 30.68 7.70 20.27
N TYR A 262 30.09 7.05 19.28
CA TYR A 262 29.35 5.81 19.42
C TYR A 262 29.71 4.91 18.25
N ASN A 263 30.62 3.97 18.51
CA ASN A 263 31.16 3.12 17.46
C ASN A 263 30.33 1.83 17.32
N LEU A 264 30.01 1.48 16.08
CA LEU A 264 29.58 0.14 15.69
C LEU A 264 30.67 -0.47 14.80
N THR A 265 30.78 -1.80 14.83
CA THR A 265 31.73 -2.53 14.00
C THR A 265 30.98 -3.58 13.19
N SER A 266 31.14 -3.54 11.87
CA SER A 266 30.51 -4.50 10.96
C SER A 266 31.12 -5.89 11.16
N ASN A 267 30.30 -6.94 11.00
CA ASN A 267 30.69 -8.33 11.15
C ASN A 267 31.13 -8.98 9.82
N GLY A 268 31.46 -8.20 8.81
CA GLY A 268 31.77 -8.73 7.50
C GLY A 268 32.08 -7.65 6.48
N SER A 269 31.46 -7.78 5.31
CA SER A 269 31.65 -6.82 4.23
C SER A 269 30.82 -5.57 4.48
N TRP A 270 29.50 -5.63 4.30
CA TRP A 270 28.60 -4.52 4.60
C TRP A 270 27.59 -5.00 5.62
N ASP A 271 27.38 -4.22 6.67
CA ASP A 271 26.31 -4.48 7.64
C ASP A 271 25.27 -3.36 7.54
N ALA A 272 24.00 -3.72 7.71
CA ALA A 272 22.94 -2.73 7.82
C ALA A 272 23.04 -1.99 9.16
N TYR A 273 22.60 -0.74 9.18
CA TYR A 273 22.46 0.01 10.42
C TYR A 273 21.14 0.76 10.49
N ILE A 274 20.77 1.12 11.71
CA ILE A 274 19.77 2.16 11.98
C ILE A 274 20.32 3.12 13.03
N ASN A 275 20.15 4.42 12.79
CA ASN A 275 20.57 5.50 13.67
C ASN A 275 19.35 6.37 14.02
N LYS A 276 19.24 6.75 15.29
CA LYS A 276 18.23 7.69 15.76
C LYS A 276 18.90 8.93 16.35
N LEU A 277 18.48 10.09 15.85
CA LEU A 277 18.81 11.40 16.38
C LEU A 277 17.55 12.08 16.95
N ASP A 278 17.73 13.00 17.90
CA ASP A 278 16.64 13.89 18.31
C ASP A 278 16.37 14.97 17.25
N ALA A 279 15.32 15.77 17.45
CA ALA A 279 14.95 16.87 16.55
C ALA A 279 15.98 18.00 16.43
N SER A 280 17.05 17.98 17.24
CA SER A 280 18.18 18.91 17.17
C SER A 280 19.43 18.26 16.57
N GLY A 281 19.34 17.02 16.08
CA GLY A 281 20.45 16.27 15.50
C GLY A 281 21.38 15.64 16.53
N ASN A 282 21.01 15.59 17.81
CA ASN A 282 21.83 14.90 18.82
C ASN A 282 21.58 13.39 18.79
N PHE A 283 22.64 12.63 19.00
CA PHE A 283 22.58 11.17 19.06
C PHE A 283 21.71 10.65 20.20
N LEU A 284 20.82 9.68 19.88
CA LEU A 284 20.03 8.94 20.86
C LEU A 284 20.46 7.48 20.95
N TRP A 285 20.47 6.76 19.83
CA TRP A 285 20.97 5.38 19.74
C TRP A 285 21.29 4.97 18.31
N ALA A 286 22.12 3.94 18.14
CA ALA A 286 22.30 3.25 16.87
C ALA A 286 22.43 1.74 17.09
N LYS A 287 21.99 0.97 16.07
CA LYS A 287 22.05 -0.50 16.02
C LYS A 287 22.65 -0.94 14.69
N SER A 288 23.33 -2.09 14.72
CA SER A 288 23.89 -2.78 13.56
C SER A 288 23.20 -4.12 13.40
N PHE A 289 22.96 -4.52 12.15
CA PHE A 289 22.42 -5.84 11.79
C PHE A 289 23.23 -6.36 10.61
N GLY A 290 23.81 -7.54 10.76
CA GLY A 290 24.61 -8.11 9.69
C GLY A 290 25.45 -9.29 10.14
N GLY A 291 25.85 -10.06 9.14
CA GLY A 291 26.66 -11.26 9.24
C GLY A 291 27.99 -11.07 8.54
N SER A 292 28.53 -12.17 8.01
CA SER A 292 29.84 -12.16 7.35
C SER A 292 29.83 -11.54 5.94
N GLN A 293 28.65 -11.39 5.34
CA GLN A 293 28.46 -11.03 3.94
C GLN A 293 27.98 -9.58 3.78
N ILE A 294 27.07 -9.34 2.83
CA ILE A 294 26.53 -8.03 2.49
C ILE A 294 25.11 -7.98 3.03
N ASP A 295 24.90 -7.06 3.94
CA ASP A 295 23.63 -6.73 4.55
C ASP A 295 23.42 -5.22 4.45
N LYS A 296 22.23 -4.82 4.01
CA LYS A 296 21.93 -3.43 3.65
C LYS A 296 20.53 -3.06 4.08
N GLY A 297 20.40 -1.97 4.83
CA GLY A 297 19.14 -1.24 4.98
C GLY A 297 18.84 -0.40 3.73
N GLU A 298 17.60 -0.47 3.24
CA GLU A 298 17.16 0.25 2.04
C GLU A 298 16.22 1.42 2.39
N LYS A 299 15.20 1.21 3.23
CA LYS A 299 14.25 2.26 3.65
C LYS A 299 13.77 2.05 5.08
N VAL A 300 13.31 3.15 5.71
CA VAL A 300 12.79 3.19 7.08
C VAL A 300 11.55 4.07 7.15
N VAL A 301 10.53 3.65 7.91
CA VAL A 301 9.33 4.45 8.25
C VAL A 301 8.98 4.27 9.72
N CYS A 302 8.20 5.19 10.28
CA CYS A 302 7.69 5.06 11.66
C CYS A 302 6.16 5.01 11.71
N ASP A 303 5.63 4.40 12.77
CA ASP A 303 4.22 4.56 13.13
C ASP A 303 3.97 5.79 14.01
N ASN A 304 2.69 6.06 14.27
CA ASN A 304 2.23 7.22 15.04
C ASN A 304 2.72 7.27 16.50
N ILE A 305 3.27 6.18 17.04
CA ILE A 305 3.84 6.12 18.39
C ILE A 305 5.37 6.05 18.37
N GLY A 306 6.00 6.13 17.19
CA GLY A 306 7.44 6.15 16.99
C GLY A 306 8.11 4.78 16.98
N ASN A 307 7.36 3.68 16.85
CA ASN A 307 8.03 2.43 16.47
C ASN A 307 8.53 2.58 15.03
N VAL A 308 9.67 1.98 14.74
CA VAL A 308 10.28 2.04 13.42
C VAL A 308 10.20 0.70 12.73
N TYR A 309 9.98 0.76 11.42
CA TYR A 309 9.99 -0.36 10.51
C TYR A 309 11.08 -0.08 9.49
N LEU A 310 11.97 -1.03 9.28
CA LEU A 310 13.02 -0.94 8.28
C LEU A 310 13.03 -2.19 7.43
N THR A 311 13.36 -2.02 6.16
CA THR A 311 13.50 -3.13 5.22
C THR A 311 14.82 -3.02 4.48
N GLY A 312 15.30 -4.16 4.00
CA GLY A 312 16.57 -4.26 3.31
C GLY A 312 16.82 -5.68 2.84
N TYR A 313 18.05 -5.94 2.41
CA TYR A 313 18.46 -7.29 2.08
C TYR A 313 19.70 -7.72 2.85
N TYR A 314 19.83 -9.03 3.04
CA TYR A 314 20.90 -9.64 3.81
C TYR A 314 21.40 -10.91 3.12
N LYS A 315 22.59 -11.38 3.49
CA LYS A 315 23.17 -12.61 2.95
C LYS A 315 23.88 -13.40 4.04
N ASP A 316 23.85 -14.72 3.94
CA ASP A 316 24.42 -15.64 4.94
C ASP A 316 23.68 -15.55 6.28
N SER A 317 24.36 -15.79 7.39
CA SER A 317 23.76 -15.82 8.72
C SER A 317 23.70 -14.43 9.34
N VAL A 318 22.50 -13.97 9.70
CA VAL A 318 22.29 -12.68 10.39
C VAL A 318 21.46 -12.88 11.66
N ASP A 319 21.83 -12.17 12.72
CA ASP A 319 21.03 -12.01 13.93
C ASP A 319 20.43 -10.61 13.94
N PHE A 320 19.13 -10.52 13.68
CA PHE A 320 18.38 -9.27 13.75
C PHE A 320 17.94 -8.93 15.18
N ASN A 321 18.13 -9.82 16.16
CA ASN A 321 17.83 -9.51 17.55
C ASN A 321 19.08 -8.97 18.26
N PRO A 322 19.21 -7.66 18.49
CA PRO A 322 20.35 -7.09 19.22
C PRO A 322 20.44 -7.51 20.70
N ASN A 323 19.45 -8.23 21.25
CA ASN A 323 19.46 -8.72 22.64
C ASN A 323 20.05 -10.14 22.76
N ALA A 324 20.30 -10.59 24.00
CA ALA A 324 20.80 -11.94 24.29
C ALA A 324 19.73 -13.02 24.01
N GLY A 325 19.48 -13.30 22.73
CA GLY A 325 18.59 -14.34 22.23
C GLY A 325 18.88 -14.53 20.75
N ILE A 326 19.52 -15.64 20.41
CA ILE A 326 19.98 -15.93 19.05
C ILE A 326 18.79 -16.32 18.17
N ASN A 327 18.44 -15.48 17.19
CA ASN A 327 17.59 -15.87 16.06
C ASN A 327 18.41 -15.70 14.78
N TYR A 328 19.20 -16.72 14.43
CA TYR A 328 19.93 -16.72 13.17
C TYR A 328 18.98 -17.05 12.02
N TYR A 329 18.92 -16.16 11.06
CA TYR A 329 18.35 -16.43 9.74
C TYR A 329 19.50 -16.73 8.79
N TYR A 330 19.33 -17.71 7.90
CA TYR A 330 20.37 -18.18 7.00
C TYR A 330 19.94 -17.99 5.54
N SER A 331 20.86 -17.50 4.71
CA SER A 331 20.65 -17.47 3.27
C SER A 331 21.93 -17.68 2.45
N SER A 332 21.83 -18.31 1.28
CA SER A 332 22.92 -18.36 0.29
C SER A 332 22.93 -17.19 -0.71
N SER A 333 21.88 -16.37 -0.75
CA SER A 333 21.61 -15.28 -1.70
C SER A 333 21.18 -13.98 -1.00
N ASP A 334 20.89 -12.92 -1.77
CA ASP A 334 20.38 -11.66 -1.23
C ASP A 334 18.91 -11.83 -0.83
N ASN A 335 18.57 -11.80 0.45
CA ASN A 335 17.23 -12.09 0.97
C ASN A 335 16.61 -10.90 1.67
N ILE A 336 15.30 -10.83 1.67
CA ILE A 336 14.53 -9.68 2.18
C ILE A 336 14.46 -9.79 3.70
N PHE A 337 14.65 -8.67 4.40
CA PHE A 337 14.21 -8.55 5.78
C PHE A 337 13.24 -7.38 5.97
N LEU A 338 12.36 -7.51 6.97
CA LEU A 338 11.49 -6.47 7.49
C LEU A 338 11.55 -6.56 9.02
N GLU A 339 12.12 -5.54 9.65
CA GLU A 339 12.31 -5.47 11.09
C GLU A 339 11.47 -4.36 11.70
N LYS A 340 10.98 -4.60 12.92
CA LYS A 340 10.32 -3.60 13.75
C LYS A 340 11.04 -3.42 15.08
N LEU A 341 11.31 -2.16 15.42
CA LEU A 341 11.89 -1.76 16.71
C LEU A 341 10.99 -0.78 17.46
N SER A 342 11.10 -0.76 18.78
CA SER A 342 10.46 0.25 19.64
C SER A 342 11.11 1.64 19.43
N PRO A 343 10.50 2.74 19.92
CA PRO A 343 11.13 4.07 19.87
C PRO A 343 12.49 4.15 20.61
N ALA A 344 12.74 3.21 21.53
CA ALA A 344 13.99 3.08 22.27
C ALA A 344 15.04 2.21 21.55
N GLY A 345 14.69 1.64 20.39
CA GLY A 345 15.55 0.73 19.63
C GLY A 345 15.54 -0.70 20.17
N ASP A 346 14.51 -1.09 20.93
CA ASP A 346 14.34 -2.48 21.38
C ASP A 346 13.70 -3.31 20.28
N TYR A 347 14.23 -4.52 20.07
CA TYR A 347 13.65 -5.50 19.14
C TYR A 347 12.20 -5.83 19.50
N LEU A 348 11.30 -5.75 18.51
CA LEU A 348 9.91 -6.20 18.65
C LEU A 348 9.67 -7.47 17.84
N TRP A 349 9.96 -7.45 16.54
CA TRP A 349 9.89 -8.61 15.66
C TRP A 349 10.69 -8.37 14.38
N CYS A 350 11.02 -9.45 13.66
CA CYS A 350 11.66 -9.40 12.35
C CYS A 350 11.14 -10.56 11.48
N TYR A 351 10.93 -10.27 10.20
CA TYR A 351 10.76 -11.25 9.13
C TYR A 351 11.99 -11.22 8.25
N ALA A 352 12.49 -12.39 7.88
CA ALA A 352 13.64 -12.53 7.01
C ALA A 352 13.42 -13.76 6.12
N SER A 353 13.44 -13.58 4.79
CA SER A 353 13.20 -14.69 3.87
C SER A 353 14.41 -15.62 3.85
N GLU A 354 14.24 -16.95 3.84
CA GLU A 354 15.39 -17.88 3.92
C GLU A 354 15.79 -18.46 2.55
N THR A 355 14.88 -18.42 1.57
CA THR A 355 15.10 -18.97 0.22
C THR A 355 14.60 -17.99 -0.82
N SER A 356 15.49 -17.16 -1.39
CA SER A 356 15.16 -16.25 -2.51
C SER A 356 16.33 -15.36 -2.89
N THR A 357 16.34 -14.82 -4.10
CA THR A 357 17.04 -13.54 -4.35
C THR A 357 16.00 -12.42 -4.44
N GLY A 358 15.88 -11.60 -3.39
CA GLY A 358 14.89 -10.53 -3.27
C GLY A 358 15.51 -9.22 -2.80
N LYS A 359 15.01 -8.10 -3.34
CA LYS A 359 15.47 -6.75 -2.99
C LYS A 359 14.27 -5.85 -2.72
N PRO A 360 13.94 -5.58 -1.44
CA PRO A 360 12.96 -4.55 -1.14
C PRO A 360 13.57 -3.19 -1.51
N LYS A 361 12.69 -2.26 -1.91
CA LYS A 361 13.08 -0.94 -2.38
C LYS A 361 12.34 0.17 -1.69
N ASN A 362 11.12 -0.11 -1.23
CA ASN A 362 10.36 0.83 -0.41
C ASN A 362 9.54 0.11 0.66
N ILE A 363 9.22 0.87 1.70
CA ILE A 363 8.38 0.48 2.82
C ILE A 363 7.48 1.65 3.17
N THR A 364 6.21 1.38 3.48
CA THR A 364 5.30 2.43 3.93
C THR A 364 4.35 1.92 5.00
N TYR A 365 3.97 2.80 5.92
CA TYR A 365 3.09 2.48 7.04
C TYR A 365 1.79 3.27 6.92
N LYS A 366 0.65 2.58 6.92
CA LYS A 366 -0.68 3.19 6.89
C LYS A 366 -1.67 2.28 7.59
N ASN A 367 -2.64 2.85 8.29
CA ASN A 367 -3.75 2.11 8.91
C ASN A 367 -3.34 0.89 9.76
N ASN A 368 -2.26 1.01 10.55
CA ASN A 368 -1.76 -0.06 11.42
C ASN A 368 -1.31 -1.32 10.64
N ALA A 369 -0.87 -1.13 9.41
CA ALA A 369 -0.23 -2.12 8.56
C ALA A 369 1.03 -1.52 7.92
N VAL A 370 1.96 -2.39 7.55
CA VAL A 370 3.18 -2.02 6.84
C VAL A 370 3.21 -2.76 5.50
N TYR A 371 3.57 -2.03 4.45
CA TYR A 371 3.66 -2.56 3.10
C TYR A 371 5.13 -2.46 2.66
N ILE A 372 5.63 -3.49 1.97
CA ILE A 372 6.93 -3.48 1.29
C ILE A 372 6.74 -3.71 -0.20
N ILE A 373 7.53 -3.01 -1.01
CA ILE A 373 7.61 -3.18 -2.46
C ILE A 373 9.06 -3.42 -2.85
N GLY A 374 9.26 -4.23 -3.87
CA GLY A 374 10.58 -4.49 -4.41
C GLY A 374 10.51 -5.40 -5.62
N TYR A 375 11.56 -6.20 -5.80
CA TYR A 375 11.58 -7.26 -6.80
C TYR A 375 12.30 -8.49 -6.29
N ALA A 376 11.96 -9.64 -6.88
CA ALA A 376 12.66 -10.89 -6.65
C ALA A 376 12.93 -11.60 -7.96
N THR A 377 14.02 -12.37 -8.03
CA THR A 377 14.40 -13.14 -9.24
C THR A 377 14.15 -14.64 -9.10
N GLU A 378 13.70 -15.05 -7.92
CA GLU A 378 13.36 -16.42 -7.58
C GLU A 378 12.16 -16.41 -6.65
N SER A 379 11.62 -17.59 -6.33
CA SER A 379 10.54 -17.71 -5.37
C SER A 379 10.95 -17.12 -4.02
N VAL A 380 10.02 -16.43 -3.35
CA VAL A 380 10.25 -15.78 -2.05
C VAL A 380 9.29 -16.34 -1.04
N ASP A 381 9.82 -16.67 0.13
CA ASP A 381 9.04 -16.89 1.33
C ASP A 381 8.92 -15.57 2.10
N PHE A 382 7.75 -14.93 2.01
CA PHE A 382 7.44 -13.69 2.73
C PHE A 382 7.00 -13.94 4.18
N ASN A 383 6.87 -15.19 4.61
CA ASN A 383 6.50 -15.54 5.97
C ASN A 383 7.04 -16.94 6.34
N PRO A 384 8.30 -17.06 6.79
CA PRO A 384 8.98 -18.34 7.01
C PRO A 384 8.33 -19.22 8.10
N ASP A 385 7.49 -18.64 8.97
CA ASP A 385 6.69 -19.39 9.95
C ASP A 385 5.54 -20.17 9.30
N THR A 386 5.26 -19.89 8.02
CA THR A 386 4.24 -20.55 7.20
C THR A 386 4.90 -21.12 5.94
N THR A 387 4.46 -22.27 5.45
CA THR A 387 5.05 -22.87 4.23
C THR A 387 4.61 -22.16 2.93
N ILE A 388 4.35 -20.85 2.97
CA ILE A 388 3.82 -20.07 1.85
C ILE A 388 4.99 -19.52 1.05
N ILE A 389 5.31 -20.20 -0.05
CA ILE A 389 6.32 -19.75 -1.01
C ILE A 389 5.58 -19.10 -2.19
N THR A 390 5.85 -17.83 -2.45
CA THR A 390 5.37 -17.12 -3.63
C THR A 390 6.35 -17.38 -4.78
N THR A 391 5.86 -17.97 -5.87
CA THR A 391 6.71 -18.25 -7.04
C THR A 391 6.88 -16.99 -7.88
N VAL A 392 8.11 -16.69 -8.27
CA VAL A 392 8.45 -15.60 -9.21
C VAL A 392 9.15 -16.21 -10.40
N LEU A 393 8.65 -15.93 -11.61
CA LEU A 393 9.28 -16.34 -12.86
C LEU A 393 10.23 -15.22 -13.31
N GLU A 394 11.53 -15.55 -13.46
CA GLU A 394 12.61 -14.66 -13.91
C GLU A 394 12.96 -13.46 -13.01
N ARG A 395 12.12 -12.43 -12.96
CA ARG A 395 12.26 -11.22 -12.13
C ARG A 395 10.93 -10.45 -12.06
N GLY A 396 10.20 -10.59 -10.97
CA GLY A 396 8.90 -9.93 -10.77
C GLY A 396 8.96 -8.88 -9.66
N ALA A 397 8.20 -7.79 -9.80
CA ALA A 397 7.94 -6.93 -8.67
C ALA A 397 7.02 -7.63 -7.67
N PHE A 398 7.09 -7.25 -6.41
CA PHE A 398 6.16 -7.74 -5.40
C PHE A 398 5.63 -6.59 -4.56
N ILE A 399 4.43 -6.77 -4.02
CA ILE A 399 3.91 -5.97 -2.92
C ILE A 399 3.48 -6.95 -1.82
N ALA A 400 4.03 -6.78 -0.62
CA ALA A 400 3.65 -7.56 0.55
C ALA A 400 3.18 -6.65 1.68
N LYS A 401 2.10 -7.04 2.34
CA LYS A 401 1.46 -6.33 3.44
C LYS A 401 1.52 -7.18 4.70
N TYR A 402 1.91 -6.56 5.80
CA TYR A 402 2.00 -7.18 7.12
C TYR A 402 1.17 -6.39 8.13
N PHE A 403 0.53 -7.10 9.04
CA PHE A 403 -0.11 -6.47 10.18
C PHE A 403 0.95 -5.87 11.13
N ASN A 404 0.56 -4.89 11.94
CA ASN A 404 1.42 -4.31 12.97
C ASN A 404 2.05 -5.37 13.93
N GLY A 405 1.34 -6.48 14.17
CA GLY A 405 1.83 -7.60 14.98
C GLY A 405 2.86 -8.49 14.27
N GLY A 406 3.20 -8.18 13.03
CA GLY A 406 4.17 -8.89 12.21
C GLY A 406 3.56 -9.85 11.20
N ALA A 407 2.44 -10.50 11.49
CA ALA A 407 1.89 -11.52 10.61
C ALA A 407 1.66 -11.01 9.16
N LEU A 408 2.11 -11.79 8.18
CA LEU A 408 1.82 -11.54 6.76
C LEU A 408 0.30 -11.55 6.56
N ASP A 409 -0.23 -10.46 6.02
CA ASP A 409 -1.63 -10.35 5.60
C ASP A 409 -1.77 -10.89 4.17
N LYS A 410 -0.97 -10.34 3.26
CA LYS A 410 -1.14 -10.56 1.83
C LYS A 410 0.13 -10.25 1.04
N VAL A 411 0.33 -10.96 -0.06
CA VAL A 411 1.41 -10.69 -1.02
C VAL A 411 0.91 -10.92 -2.43
N THR A 412 1.38 -10.12 -3.37
CA THR A 412 1.22 -10.36 -4.81
C THR A 412 2.52 -10.10 -5.55
N ILE A 413 2.64 -10.76 -6.71
CA ILE A 413 3.63 -10.45 -7.74
C ILE A 413 2.97 -9.56 -8.79
N ILE A 414 3.77 -8.67 -9.39
CA ILE A 414 3.39 -7.79 -10.50
C ILE A 414 4.43 -8.03 -11.60
N GLY A 415 3.97 -8.36 -12.81
CA GLY A 415 4.82 -8.74 -13.94
C GLY A 415 5.25 -10.21 -13.86
N ASP A 416 4.45 -11.12 -14.43
CA ASP A 416 4.64 -12.58 -14.39
C ASP A 416 5.38 -13.16 -15.62
N THR A 417 5.53 -12.36 -16.67
CA THR A 417 5.91 -12.82 -18.01
C THR A 417 7.32 -12.39 -18.43
N GLN A 418 7.87 -11.29 -17.88
CA GLN A 418 9.23 -10.78 -18.14
C GLN A 418 9.80 -9.95 -16.96
N TYR A 419 10.87 -9.17 -17.18
CA TYR A 419 11.60 -8.42 -16.15
C TYR A 419 10.78 -7.21 -15.65
N ASN A 420 10.29 -7.28 -14.42
CA ASN A 420 9.61 -6.19 -13.72
C ASN A 420 10.28 -5.88 -12.37
N SER A 421 10.25 -4.63 -11.92
CA SER A 421 10.75 -4.24 -10.60
C SER A 421 10.02 -3.03 -10.03
N GLY A 422 9.51 -3.17 -8.81
CA GLY A 422 8.94 -2.07 -8.04
C GLY A 422 10.02 -1.32 -7.26
N TYR A 423 9.89 0.01 -7.22
CA TYR A 423 10.86 0.89 -6.59
C TYR A 423 10.28 1.80 -5.51
N SER A 424 9.07 2.31 -5.69
CA SER A 424 8.39 3.11 -4.68
C SER A 424 6.88 2.90 -4.71
N MET A 425 6.23 3.17 -3.59
CA MET A 425 4.78 3.11 -3.47
C MET A 425 4.27 4.09 -2.42
N VAL A 426 3.02 4.50 -2.60
CA VAL A 426 2.24 5.27 -1.63
C VAL A 426 0.83 4.72 -1.55
N LEU A 427 0.13 5.04 -0.45
CA LEU A 427 -1.28 4.68 -0.31
C LEU A 427 -2.15 5.92 -0.33
N SER A 428 -3.38 5.75 -0.82
CA SER A 428 -4.44 6.73 -0.64
C SER A 428 -4.71 7.06 0.83
N ASP A 429 -5.40 8.17 1.07
CA ASP A 429 -5.76 8.59 2.42
C ASP A 429 -6.53 7.53 3.22
N ASP A 430 -7.44 6.80 2.56
CA ASP A 430 -8.18 5.69 3.16
C ASP A 430 -7.36 4.40 3.31
N GLY A 431 -6.14 4.37 2.78
CA GLY A 431 -5.21 3.25 2.81
C GLY A 431 -5.65 2.04 1.99
N ARG A 432 -6.54 2.19 1.02
CA ARG A 432 -7.06 1.08 0.20
C ARG A 432 -6.46 1.03 -1.19
N LYS A 433 -6.14 2.18 -1.80
CA LYS A 433 -5.43 2.22 -3.07
C LYS A 433 -3.94 2.22 -2.79
N ILE A 434 -3.22 1.33 -3.45
CA ILE A 434 -1.76 1.27 -3.45
C ILE A 434 -1.32 1.73 -4.83
N ILE A 435 -0.62 2.85 -4.87
CA ILE A 435 -0.07 3.40 -6.10
C ILE A 435 1.43 3.12 -6.08
N SER A 436 1.94 2.47 -7.12
CA SER A 436 3.34 2.07 -7.20
C SER A 436 4.00 2.50 -8.51
N THR A 437 5.31 2.65 -8.45
CA THR A 437 6.14 2.89 -9.63
C THR A 437 7.36 1.97 -9.65
N GLY A 438 7.94 1.82 -10.82
CA GLY A 438 9.09 0.96 -11.03
C GLY A 438 9.56 0.98 -12.48
N ARG A 439 10.10 -0.15 -12.92
CA ARG A 439 10.48 -0.37 -14.32
C ARG A 439 10.08 -1.76 -14.78
N PHE A 440 9.84 -1.89 -16.08
CA PHE A 440 9.57 -3.17 -16.72
C PHE A 440 10.25 -3.25 -18.09
N ARG A 441 10.45 -4.47 -18.60
CA ARG A 441 11.01 -4.72 -19.92
C ARG A 441 10.27 -5.88 -20.57
N GLY A 442 9.99 -5.71 -21.86
CA GLY A 442 9.17 -6.62 -22.65
C GLY A 442 7.69 -6.53 -22.27
N THR A 443 6.95 -7.61 -22.47
CA THR A 443 5.54 -7.72 -22.13
C THR A 443 5.41 -8.26 -20.70
N CYS A 444 4.76 -7.51 -19.83
CA CYS A 444 4.51 -7.86 -18.44
C CYS A 444 3.02 -7.72 -18.13
N ASP A 445 2.45 -8.69 -17.41
CA ASP A 445 1.11 -8.58 -16.82
C ASP A 445 1.15 -7.79 -15.52
N PHE A 446 0.37 -6.72 -15.44
CA PHE A 446 0.24 -5.90 -14.24
C PHE A 446 -0.98 -6.30 -13.40
N ASP A 447 -1.88 -7.14 -13.89
CA ASP A 447 -2.99 -7.63 -13.07
C ASP A 447 -2.48 -8.67 -12.05
N PRO A 448 -2.64 -8.45 -10.73
CA PRO A 448 -2.23 -9.42 -9.72
C PRO A 448 -3.19 -10.62 -9.57
N SER A 449 -4.29 -10.68 -10.33
CA SER A 449 -5.27 -11.77 -10.26
C SER A 449 -4.86 -12.97 -11.15
N ASP A 450 -5.27 -14.18 -10.75
CA ASP A 450 -5.00 -15.40 -11.54
C ASP A 450 -5.90 -15.53 -12.79
N SER A 451 -6.93 -14.68 -12.93
CA SER A 451 -8.00 -14.85 -13.92
C SER A 451 -8.04 -13.79 -15.02
N ASP A 452 -7.62 -12.57 -14.69
CA ASP A 452 -7.61 -11.44 -15.62
C ASP A 452 -6.15 -11.05 -15.92
N VAL A 453 -5.94 -10.39 -17.06
CA VAL A 453 -4.61 -10.03 -17.57
C VAL A 453 -4.65 -8.58 -18.05
N PHE A 454 -3.70 -7.78 -17.58
CA PHE A 454 -3.43 -6.44 -18.10
C PHE A 454 -1.97 -6.33 -18.53
N GLU A 455 -1.72 -6.61 -19.81
CA GLU A 455 -0.37 -6.56 -20.37
C GLU A 455 0.02 -5.13 -20.80
N MET A 456 1.21 -4.70 -20.37
CA MET A 456 1.94 -3.59 -21.00
C MET A 456 3.21 -4.13 -21.66
N THR A 457 3.57 -3.58 -22.82
CA THR A 457 4.77 -3.97 -23.57
C THR A 457 5.71 -2.79 -23.70
N SER A 458 6.98 -2.97 -23.32
CA SER A 458 7.98 -1.92 -23.45
C SER A 458 8.22 -1.54 -24.92
N ALA A 459 8.43 -0.26 -25.21
CA ALA A 459 8.43 0.28 -26.57
C ALA A 459 9.53 -0.29 -27.49
N ASP A 460 10.74 -0.51 -26.97
CA ASP A 460 11.91 -0.93 -27.76
C ASP A 460 12.68 -2.12 -27.14
N ASN A 461 12.06 -2.80 -26.16
CA ASN A 461 12.69 -3.85 -25.35
C ASN A 461 13.89 -3.36 -24.52
N SER A 462 13.98 -2.06 -24.25
CA SER A 462 14.68 -1.49 -23.11
C SER A 462 13.75 -1.44 -21.88
N TYR A 463 14.19 -0.80 -20.79
CA TYR A 463 13.31 -0.64 -19.62
C TYR A 463 12.40 0.57 -19.81
N ASP A 464 11.11 0.42 -19.57
CA ASP A 464 10.17 1.53 -19.46
C ASP A 464 9.73 1.70 -17.99
N ALA A 465 9.36 2.92 -17.62
CA ALA A 465 8.78 3.19 -16.31
C ALA A 465 7.29 2.84 -16.32
N TYR A 466 6.79 2.34 -15.19
CA TYR A 466 5.36 2.13 -14.99
C TYR A 466 4.85 2.92 -13.79
N ILE A 467 3.56 3.22 -13.82
CA ILE A 467 2.76 3.60 -12.66
C ILE A 467 1.53 2.70 -12.65
N GLN A 468 1.18 2.21 -11.48
CA GLN A 468 0.06 1.31 -11.31
C GLN A 468 -0.73 1.66 -10.07
N GLU A 469 -2.05 1.54 -10.15
CA GLU A 469 -2.95 1.46 -9.01
C GLU A 469 -3.48 0.04 -8.84
N ILE A 470 -3.36 -0.49 -7.62
CA ILE A 470 -4.06 -1.69 -7.17
C ILE A 470 -4.88 -1.37 -5.93
N TYR A 471 -5.92 -2.14 -5.69
CA TYR A 471 -6.81 -1.97 -4.55
C TYR A 471 -6.63 -3.11 -3.53
N ASP A 472 -6.44 -2.73 -2.27
CA ASP A 472 -6.42 -3.60 -1.11
C ASP A 472 -7.85 -3.83 -0.59
N CYS A 473 -8.52 -4.82 -1.19
CA CYS A 473 -9.85 -5.23 -0.75
C CYS A 473 -9.85 -5.70 0.72
N HIS A 474 -10.66 -5.05 1.55
CA HIS A 474 -11.02 -5.57 2.87
C HIS A 474 -12.41 -6.22 2.81
N ILE A 475 -12.50 -7.49 3.19
CA ILE A 475 -13.79 -8.14 3.41
C ILE A 475 -14.40 -7.57 4.68
N LEU A 476 -15.50 -6.85 4.54
CA LEU A 476 -16.31 -6.48 5.69
C LEU A 476 -17.18 -7.67 6.09
N PHE A 477 -16.95 -8.20 7.29
CA PHE A 477 -17.84 -9.16 7.91
C PHE A 477 -18.91 -8.42 8.71
N ASN A 478 -20.14 -8.46 8.21
CA ASN A 478 -21.30 -7.95 8.94
C ASN A 478 -22.20 -9.10 9.35
N THR A 479 -22.81 -8.97 10.53
CA THR A 479 -23.87 -9.87 10.97
C THR A 479 -25.16 -9.08 11.10
N VAL A 480 -26.20 -9.54 10.41
CA VAL A 480 -27.55 -8.98 10.49
C VAL A 480 -28.53 -10.04 10.98
N SER A 481 -29.63 -9.61 11.59
CA SER A 481 -30.72 -10.49 12.02
C SER A 481 -31.99 -10.06 11.30
N GLU A 482 -32.60 -10.98 10.58
CA GLU A 482 -33.72 -10.71 9.68
C GLU A 482 -34.88 -11.66 10.01
N HIS A 483 -36.11 -11.15 9.82
CA HIS A 483 -37.36 -11.88 10.01
C HIS A 483 -38.18 -11.79 8.72
N ALA A 484 -38.66 -12.92 8.21
CA ALA A 484 -39.48 -12.96 7.00
C ALA A 484 -40.52 -14.09 7.03
N CYS A 485 -41.55 -13.96 6.19
CA CYS A 485 -42.63 -14.93 6.07
C CYS A 485 -42.43 -15.82 4.85
N ASP A 486 -42.52 -17.13 5.04
CA ASP A 486 -42.39 -18.22 4.04
C ASP A 486 -41.03 -18.31 3.31
N SER A 487 -40.46 -17.19 2.88
CA SER A 487 -39.17 -17.13 2.20
C SER A 487 -38.47 -15.77 2.38
N TYR A 488 -37.15 -15.79 2.22
CA TYR A 488 -36.32 -14.60 2.21
C TYR A 488 -35.33 -14.68 1.04
N THR A 489 -35.32 -13.66 0.19
CA THR A 489 -34.33 -13.50 -0.86
C THR A 489 -33.11 -12.78 -0.30
N SER A 490 -31.92 -13.33 -0.54
CA SER A 490 -30.68 -12.78 -0.01
C SER A 490 -30.36 -11.39 -0.58
N PRO A 491 -29.58 -10.54 0.12
CA PRO A 491 -29.22 -9.21 -0.36
C PRO A 491 -28.56 -9.16 -1.75
N SER A 492 -27.76 -10.17 -2.12
CA SER A 492 -27.18 -10.29 -3.46
C SER A 492 -28.19 -10.73 -4.53
N GLY A 493 -29.36 -11.23 -4.11
CA GLY A 493 -30.35 -11.88 -4.97
C GLY A 493 -29.99 -13.31 -5.37
N SER A 494 -28.85 -13.84 -4.92
CA SER A 494 -28.33 -15.15 -5.36
C SER A 494 -29.02 -16.33 -4.71
N TYR A 495 -29.62 -16.12 -3.53
CA TYR A 495 -30.26 -17.19 -2.76
C TYR A 495 -31.69 -16.82 -2.37
N VAL A 496 -32.52 -17.85 -2.24
CA VAL A 496 -33.84 -17.77 -1.61
C VAL A 496 -33.88 -18.86 -0.54
N TRP A 497 -34.04 -18.46 0.72
CA TRP A 497 -34.13 -19.38 1.85
C TRP A 497 -35.55 -19.43 2.38
N THR A 498 -36.05 -20.64 2.62
CA THR A 498 -37.41 -20.89 3.13
C THR A 498 -37.41 -21.51 4.53
N THR A 499 -36.26 -21.57 5.19
CA THR A 499 -36.12 -22.12 6.54
C THR A 499 -35.30 -21.18 7.40
N SER A 500 -35.61 -21.13 8.70
CA SER A 500 -34.79 -20.41 9.68
C SER A 500 -33.37 -21.00 9.77
N GLY A 501 -32.38 -20.13 9.99
CA GLY A 501 -30.99 -20.56 10.10
C GLY A 501 -29.99 -19.42 10.03
N ILE A 502 -28.71 -19.76 10.17
CA ILE A 502 -27.61 -18.82 9.94
C ILE A 502 -27.09 -19.07 8.52
N TYR A 503 -27.25 -18.06 7.66
CA TYR A 503 -26.83 -18.10 6.28
C TYR A 503 -25.68 -17.11 6.04
N LYS A 504 -24.98 -17.30 4.92
CA LYS A 504 -24.00 -16.34 4.42
C LYS A 504 -24.37 -15.95 3.01
N ASP A 505 -24.23 -14.69 2.70
CA ASP A 505 -24.36 -14.15 1.35
C ASP A 505 -23.09 -13.36 1.01
N THR A 506 -22.70 -13.43 -0.24
CA THR A 506 -21.56 -12.69 -0.78
C THR A 506 -22.15 -11.58 -1.63
N ILE A 507 -21.91 -10.33 -1.23
CA ILE A 507 -22.38 -9.16 -1.96
C ILE A 507 -21.29 -8.80 -2.98
N PRO A 508 -21.55 -8.98 -4.29
CA PRO A 508 -20.58 -8.64 -5.31
C PRO A 508 -20.37 -7.13 -5.31
N SER A 509 -19.11 -6.69 -5.20
CA SER A 509 -18.79 -5.29 -5.46
C SER A 509 -18.37 -5.11 -6.92
N GLN A 510 -18.48 -3.88 -7.44
CA GLN A 510 -18.12 -3.56 -8.81
C GLN A 510 -16.64 -3.85 -9.15
N HIS A 511 -15.76 -4.00 -8.15
CA HIS A 511 -14.32 -4.21 -8.30
C HIS A 511 -13.85 -5.56 -7.71
N GLY A 512 -14.74 -6.54 -7.54
CA GLY A 512 -14.38 -7.87 -7.03
C GLY A 512 -14.02 -7.95 -5.53
N CYS A 513 -14.03 -6.83 -4.81
CA CYS A 513 -13.95 -6.78 -3.35
C CYS A 513 -15.26 -7.25 -2.70
N ASP A 514 -15.52 -8.55 -2.74
CA ASP A 514 -16.78 -9.09 -2.25
C ASP A 514 -16.87 -9.02 -0.72
N SER A 515 -17.98 -8.52 -0.20
CA SER A 515 -18.27 -8.51 1.23
C SER A 515 -19.08 -9.74 1.61
N VAL A 516 -18.75 -10.37 2.74
CA VAL A 516 -19.51 -11.51 3.25
C VAL A 516 -20.40 -11.06 4.39
N ILE A 517 -21.71 -11.14 4.19
CA ILE A 517 -22.69 -10.89 5.23
C ILE A 517 -23.17 -12.21 5.82
N THR A 518 -23.20 -12.30 7.15
CA THR A 518 -23.83 -13.40 7.88
C THR A 518 -25.24 -12.96 8.28
N ILE A 519 -26.25 -13.75 7.92
CA ILE A 519 -27.65 -13.43 8.13
C ILE A 519 -28.20 -14.48 9.11
N ASN A 520 -28.57 -14.03 10.31
CA ASN A 520 -29.31 -14.83 11.27
C ASN A 520 -30.81 -14.68 10.95
N LEU A 521 -31.33 -15.61 10.15
CA LEU A 521 -32.66 -15.55 9.56
C LEU A 521 -33.67 -16.35 10.40
N THR A 522 -34.80 -15.71 10.72
CA THR A 522 -36.01 -16.38 11.20
C THR A 522 -37.05 -16.36 10.09
N ILE A 523 -37.44 -17.53 9.59
CA ILE A 523 -38.58 -17.73 8.70
C ILE A 523 -39.76 -18.24 9.51
N ASP A 524 -40.85 -17.50 9.43
CA ASP A 524 -42.15 -17.85 10.00
C ASP A 524 -43.10 -18.28 8.89
N ASP A 525 -43.81 -19.39 9.10
CA ASP A 525 -44.79 -19.87 8.14
C ASP A 525 -46.04 -18.96 8.18
N SER A 526 -46.53 -18.58 7.00
CA SER A 526 -47.80 -17.87 6.88
C SER A 526 -48.95 -18.75 7.41
N PRO A 527 -49.98 -18.13 8.01
CA PRO A 527 -51.13 -18.87 8.51
C PRO A 527 -51.82 -19.64 7.37
N ILE A 528 -52.29 -20.85 7.68
CA ILE A 528 -53.15 -21.63 6.78
C ILE A 528 -54.59 -21.26 7.13
N VAL A 529 -55.23 -20.44 6.30
CA VAL A 529 -56.65 -20.09 6.39
C VAL A 529 -57.45 -20.85 5.36
N SER A 530 -58.64 -21.32 5.74
CA SER A 530 -59.59 -21.95 4.82
C SER A 530 -61.02 -21.64 5.24
N LEU A 531 -61.76 -20.96 4.36
CA LEU A 531 -63.18 -20.63 4.50
C LEU A 531 -64.10 -21.78 4.07
N GLY A 532 -63.53 -22.86 3.54
CA GLY A 532 -64.24 -24.04 3.06
C GLY A 532 -64.60 -23.94 1.58
N ASN A 533 -65.53 -24.79 1.13
CA ASN A 533 -65.97 -24.81 -0.26
C ASN A 533 -67.03 -23.72 -0.52
N ASP A 534 -67.09 -23.26 -1.77
CA ASP A 534 -68.18 -22.41 -2.25
C ASP A 534 -69.56 -22.98 -1.88
N THR A 535 -70.43 -22.09 -1.41
CA THR A 535 -71.67 -22.48 -0.74
C THR A 535 -72.87 -21.73 -1.31
N THR A 536 -73.97 -22.42 -1.57
CA THR A 536 -75.25 -21.79 -1.95
C THR A 536 -76.11 -21.57 -0.72
N ILE A 537 -76.69 -20.38 -0.54
CA ILE A 537 -77.57 -20.05 0.60
C ILE A 537 -78.99 -19.75 0.13
N CYS A 538 -80.01 -20.07 0.95
CA CYS A 538 -81.39 -19.75 0.63
C CYS A 538 -81.73 -18.30 1.02
N GLU A 539 -82.67 -17.69 0.29
CA GLU A 539 -83.15 -16.34 0.58
C GLU A 539 -83.64 -16.22 2.03
N GLY A 540 -83.13 -15.23 2.77
CA GLY A 540 -83.43 -15.00 4.19
C GLY A 540 -82.61 -15.82 5.19
N THR A 541 -81.63 -16.61 4.74
CA THR A 541 -80.67 -17.32 5.61
C THR A 541 -79.35 -16.54 5.74
N ASN A 542 -78.72 -16.62 6.91
CA ASN A 542 -77.38 -16.08 7.14
C ASN A 542 -76.39 -17.24 7.21
N LEU A 543 -75.26 -17.13 6.51
CA LEU A 543 -74.11 -18.01 6.65
C LEU A 543 -73.08 -17.32 7.56
N ALA A 544 -72.64 -18.03 8.59
CA ALA A 544 -71.52 -17.59 9.43
C ALA A 544 -70.23 -18.17 8.83
N VAL A 545 -69.46 -17.32 8.16
CA VAL A 545 -68.15 -17.69 7.60
C VAL A 545 -67.12 -17.46 8.70
N ASP A 546 -66.57 -18.55 9.24
CA ASP A 546 -65.55 -18.52 10.31
C ASP A 546 -64.16 -18.64 9.70
N ALA A 547 -63.32 -17.63 9.90
CA ALA A 547 -61.94 -17.65 9.40
C ALA A 547 -61.02 -18.58 10.21
N GLY A 548 -61.40 -19.03 11.42
CA GLY A 548 -60.51 -19.74 12.35
C GLY A 548 -59.82 -18.80 13.36
N VAL A 549 -58.95 -19.31 14.23
CA VAL A 549 -58.35 -18.53 15.34
C VAL A 549 -56.99 -17.95 14.94
N PHE A 550 -56.91 -16.62 14.83
CA PHE A 550 -55.72 -15.86 14.43
C PHE A 550 -55.59 -14.57 15.27
N VAL A 551 -54.50 -13.82 15.09
CA VAL A 551 -54.23 -12.58 15.85
C VAL A 551 -55.05 -11.40 15.32
N SER A 552 -55.21 -11.30 14.00
CA SER A 552 -56.07 -10.31 13.38
C SER A 552 -56.73 -10.82 12.10
N TYR A 553 -57.81 -10.15 11.72
CA TYR A 553 -58.65 -10.45 10.56
C TYR A 553 -58.94 -9.14 9.83
N LEU A 554 -58.98 -9.18 8.51
CA LEU A 554 -59.45 -8.10 7.66
C LEU A 554 -60.32 -8.70 6.55
N TRP A 555 -61.63 -8.50 6.65
CA TRP A 555 -62.58 -8.94 5.65
C TRP A 555 -62.71 -7.93 4.51
N ASN A 556 -63.28 -8.37 3.38
CA ASN A 556 -63.60 -7.53 2.23
C ASN A 556 -64.55 -6.35 2.53
N ASP A 557 -65.31 -6.40 3.64
CA ASP A 557 -66.15 -5.31 4.14
C ASP A 557 -65.45 -4.39 5.16
N SER A 558 -64.14 -4.56 5.35
CA SER A 558 -63.29 -3.88 6.35
C SER A 558 -63.60 -4.24 7.81
N SER A 559 -64.41 -5.26 8.07
CA SER A 559 -64.60 -5.77 9.44
C SER A 559 -63.40 -6.61 9.90
N THR A 560 -63.25 -6.74 11.22
CA THR A 560 -62.07 -7.36 11.87
C THR A 560 -62.43 -8.48 12.84
N ASN A 561 -63.68 -8.95 12.83
CA ASN A 561 -64.12 -10.06 13.66
C ASN A 561 -63.68 -11.40 13.06
N GLN A 562 -63.52 -12.44 13.88
CA GLN A 562 -63.24 -13.80 13.42
C GLN A 562 -64.30 -14.35 12.45
N ILE A 563 -65.58 -13.99 12.67
CA ILE A 563 -66.72 -14.52 11.93
C ILE A 563 -67.37 -13.38 11.14
N LEU A 564 -67.56 -13.59 9.83
CA LEU A 564 -68.37 -12.73 8.96
C LEU A 564 -69.76 -13.35 8.76
N SER A 565 -70.82 -12.57 8.99
CA SER A 565 -72.19 -13.00 8.70
C SER A 565 -72.61 -12.52 7.32
N VAL A 566 -72.79 -13.45 6.39
CA VAL A 566 -73.13 -13.16 4.99
C VAL A 566 -74.57 -13.58 4.69
N ASN A 567 -75.30 -12.73 3.95
CA ASN A 567 -76.72 -12.94 3.60
C ASN A 567 -77.06 -12.54 2.16
N GLN A 568 -76.05 -12.21 1.37
CA GLN A 568 -76.15 -11.86 -0.04
C GLN A 568 -75.19 -12.72 -0.84
N THR A 569 -75.53 -12.93 -2.11
CA THR A 569 -74.62 -13.57 -3.05
C THR A 569 -73.44 -12.66 -3.33
N GLY A 570 -72.26 -13.25 -3.47
CA GLY A 570 -71.03 -12.47 -3.64
C GLY A 570 -69.78 -13.28 -3.35
N GLU A 571 -68.64 -12.63 -3.61
CA GLU A 571 -67.32 -13.12 -3.25
C GLU A 571 -66.92 -12.51 -1.91
N TYR A 572 -66.52 -13.36 -0.97
CA TYR A 572 -66.07 -12.96 0.36
C TYR A 572 -64.66 -13.50 0.60
N PHE A 573 -63.76 -12.64 1.06
CA PHE A 573 -62.40 -13.02 1.40
C PHE A 573 -61.99 -12.42 2.74
N VAL A 574 -61.07 -13.11 3.42
CA VAL A 574 -60.44 -12.64 4.65
C VAL A 574 -58.93 -12.71 4.49
N GLU A 575 -58.25 -11.67 4.94
CA GLU A 575 -56.81 -11.73 5.24
C GLU A 575 -56.65 -11.93 6.75
N VAL A 576 -55.89 -12.95 7.15
CA VAL A 576 -55.60 -13.24 8.56
C VAL A 576 -54.12 -13.08 8.84
N THR A 577 -53.77 -12.63 10.04
CA THR A 577 -52.37 -12.48 10.48
C THR A 577 -52.11 -13.33 11.71
N ASN A 578 -50.97 -14.03 11.74
CA ASN A 578 -50.54 -14.84 12.88
C ASN A 578 -49.76 -14.02 13.93
N ILE A 579 -49.31 -14.67 15.00
CA ILE A 579 -48.56 -14.04 16.11
C ILE A 579 -47.17 -13.52 15.71
N ASN A 580 -46.61 -14.04 14.62
CA ASN A 580 -45.31 -13.62 14.08
C ASN A 580 -45.46 -12.53 13.01
N GLY A 581 -46.68 -12.05 12.74
CA GLY A 581 -46.95 -10.98 11.78
C GLY A 581 -47.11 -11.43 10.33
N CYS A 582 -47.08 -12.73 10.04
CA CYS A 582 -47.30 -13.26 8.69
C CYS A 582 -48.78 -13.33 8.36
N SER A 583 -49.13 -12.99 7.12
CA SER A 583 -50.52 -12.90 6.66
C SER A 583 -50.79 -13.77 5.45
N ASN A 584 -52.00 -14.30 5.36
CA ASN A 584 -52.48 -15.08 4.23
C ASN A 584 -53.98 -14.87 4.06
N SER A 585 -54.53 -15.19 2.89
CA SER A 585 -55.95 -15.03 2.60
C SER A 585 -56.59 -16.27 2.00
N ASP A 586 -57.91 -16.34 2.16
CA ASP A 586 -58.74 -17.31 1.46
C ASP A 586 -60.07 -16.65 1.04
N THR A 587 -60.68 -17.20 -0.01
CA THR A 587 -61.89 -16.67 -0.65
C THR A 587 -62.96 -17.75 -0.74
N ILE A 588 -64.21 -17.37 -0.46
CA ILE A 588 -65.40 -18.20 -0.64
C ILE A 588 -66.43 -17.48 -1.52
N ILE A 589 -67.02 -18.20 -2.48
CA ILE A 589 -68.13 -17.71 -3.30
C ILE A 589 -69.45 -18.19 -2.70
N VAL A 590 -70.34 -17.23 -2.44
CA VAL A 590 -71.70 -17.50 -1.96
C VAL A 590 -72.70 -17.23 -3.07
N THR A 591 -73.50 -18.24 -3.41
CA THR A 591 -74.47 -18.21 -4.53
C THR A 591 -75.92 -18.35 -4.10
#